data_AF-A0A954U734-F1
#
_entry.id   AF-A0A954U734-F1
#
_cell.length_a   1.000
_cell.length_b   1.000
_cell.length_c   1.000
_cell.angle_alpha   90.00
_cell.angle_beta   90.00
_cell.angle_gamma   90.00
#
_symmetry.space_group_name_H-M   'P 1'
#
loop_
_entity.id
_entity.type
_entity.pdbx_description
1 polymer ?
#
loop_
_entity_poly.entity_id
_entity_poly.type
_entity_poly.pdbx_seq_one_letter_code
_entity_poly.pdbx_strand_id
1 'polypeptide(L)'
;MKPNLRDPLASRRQFFASGSHLLGSAALATLTGQSLGTVRGSELVSQTGSGAGRSVDGPVGPHFTPTAKRVIYLHMVGGPSQMDLFDYKPTMKDWYDKDLPESIRQGQRLTTMTSGQARFPIAPSKFKFAPAGECGMWMNSGLLPQLAKKADEICWMRSLHTEAINHEPAIAAMQTGNQITGRPCLGSWASYGLGTMNADLPAFVVLVAIPSNREQEQAISSRLWSAGYLSGEHAGVSFRSSGDPILYINNPPGVPSAIRKRT
;
A
#
# COMPACT_ATOMS: atom_id res chain seq x y z
N MET A 1 35.17 69.50 14.78
CA MET A 1 34.35 69.07 15.95
C MET A 1 33.93 67.64 15.68
N LYS A 2 34.35 66.67 16.51
CA LYS A 2 34.11 65.22 16.30
C LYS A 2 32.62 64.89 16.48
N PRO A 3 32.03 63.96 15.70
CA PRO A 3 30.66 63.50 15.96
C PRO A 3 30.62 62.66 17.24
N ASN A 4 29.76 63.06 18.18
CA ASN A 4 29.49 62.38 19.44
C ASN A 4 28.62 61.14 19.15
N LEU A 5 29.22 59.96 19.19
CA LEU A 5 28.53 58.66 19.22
C LEU A 5 28.01 58.40 20.64
N ARG A 6 26.81 58.89 20.97
CA ARG A 6 26.01 58.37 22.10
C ARG A 6 24.52 58.54 21.80
N ASP A 7 23.90 57.50 21.27
CA ASP A 7 22.48 57.25 21.48
C ASP A 7 22.33 55.78 21.97
N PRO A 8 21.60 55.53 23.07
CA PRO A 8 21.81 54.36 23.92
C PRO A 8 21.02 53.15 23.43
N LEU A 9 21.72 52.02 23.37
CA LEU A 9 21.12 50.68 23.34
C LEU A 9 20.03 50.59 24.41
N ALA A 10 18.84 50.14 24.01
CA ALA A 10 17.66 50.00 24.86
C ALA A 10 18.00 49.44 26.24
N SER A 11 17.45 50.05 27.29
CA SER A 11 17.71 49.61 28.67
C SER A 11 17.20 48.17 28.87
N ARG A 12 17.86 47.37 29.72
CA ARG A 12 17.42 46.00 30.07
C ARG A 12 15.93 45.94 30.45
N ARG A 13 15.43 46.99 31.13
CA ARG A 13 14.02 47.11 31.51
C ARG A 13 13.08 47.24 30.32
N GLN A 14 13.47 48.02 29.30
CA GLN A 14 12.69 48.12 28.06
C GLN A 14 12.68 46.81 27.29
N PHE A 15 13.80 46.10 27.20
CA PHE A 15 13.88 44.78 26.56
C PHE A 15 12.90 43.77 27.18
N PHE A 16 12.88 43.67 28.51
CA PHE A 16 11.95 42.77 29.21
C PHE A 16 10.50 43.24 29.16
N ALA A 17 10.25 44.56 29.16
CA ALA A 17 8.90 45.12 29.03
C ALA A 17 8.32 44.91 27.61
N SER A 18 9.14 44.97 26.55
CA SER A 18 8.72 44.63 25.19
C SER A 18 8.57 43.13 24.96
N GLY A 19 9.23 42.30 25.79
CA GLY A 19 9.21 40.85 25.68
C GLY A 19 8.03 40.15 26.37
N SER A 20 7.30 40.84 27.26
CA SER A 20 6.24 40.23 28.10
C SER A 20 5.07 39.64 27.30
N HIS A 21 4.84 40.15 26.09
CA HIS A 21 3.76 39.69 25.22
C HIS A 21 4.22 38.67 24.19
N LEU A 22 5.52 38.40 24.05
CA LEU A 22 6.06 37.50 23.00
C LEU A 22 5.48 36.09 23.07
N LEU A 23 5.38 35.54 24.29
CA LEU A 23 4.78 34.22 24.50
C LEU A 23 3.27 34.21 24.19
N GLY A 24 2.56 35.29 24.52
CA GLY A 24 1.14 35.44 24.23
C GLY A 24 0.86 35.59 22.74
N SER A 25 1.66 36.39 22.03
CA SER A 25 1.58 36.54 20.58
C SER A 25 2.01 35.27 19.84
N ALA A 26 3.01 34.54 20.35
CA ALA A 26 3.39 33.24 19.81
C ALA A 26 2.24 32.25 19.98
N ALA A 27 1.65 32.14 21.17
CA ALA A 27 0.50 31.26 21.42
C ALA A 27 -0.73 31.62 20.56
N LEU A 28 -1.04 32.91 20.42
CA LEU A 28 -2.14 33.36 19.57
C LEU A 28 -1.86 33.03 18.10
N ALA A 29 -0.64 33.25 17.61
CA ALA A 29 -0.24 32.90 16.24
C ALA A 29 -0.33 31.40 15.98
N THR A 30 0.00 30.54 16.95
CA THR A 30 -0.18 29.09 16.81
C THR A 30 -1.66 28.70 16.74
N LEU A 31 -2.51 29.38 17.50
CA LEU A 31 -3.96 29.13 17.54
C LEU A 31 -4.68 29.68 16.29
N THR A 32 -4.27 30.84 15.77
CA THR A 32 -4.88 31.48 14.58
C THR A 32 -4.23 31.06 13.27
N GLY A 33 -2.99 30.55 13.29
CA GLY A 33 -2.27 30.07 12.11
C GLY A 33 -2.94 28.86 11.44
N GLN A 34 -3.80 28.13 12.16
CA GLN A 34 -4.64 27.08 11.58
C GLN A 34 -5.86 27.62 10.79
N SER A 35 -6.30 28.87 11.01
CA SER A 35 -7.49 29.44 10.33
C SER A 35 -7.17 30.36 9.15
N LEU A 36 -5.93 30.82 8.99
CA LEU A 36 -5.51 31.77 7.94
C LEU A 36 -4.80 31.12 6.73
N GLY A 37 -4.66 29.79 6.70
CA GLY A 37 -3.92 29.05 5.67
C GLY A 37 -4.60 28.91 4.29
N THR A 38 -5.40 29.88 3.84
CA THR A 38 -6.03 29.86 2.48
C THR A 38 -5.63 30.99 1.55
N VAL A 39 -4.59 31.79 1.86
CA VAL A 39 -4.09 32.80 0.91
C VAL A 39 -2.69 32.44 0.39
N ARG A 40 -2.70 31.91 -0.83
CA ARG A 40 -1.67 31.87 -1.87
C ARG A 40 -0.31 32.53 -1.57
N GLY A 41 0.76 31.80 -1.87
CA GLY A 41 2.03 32.39 -2.31
C GLY A 41 3.25 31.65 -1.79
N SER A 42 4.18 31.35 -2.68
CA SER A 42 5.39 30.56 -2.47
C SER A 42 6.40 31.18 -1.50
N GLU A 43 7.24 30.30 -0.94
CA GLU A 43 8.55 30.54 -0.30
C GLU A 43 8.56 31.25 1.06
N LEU A 44 8.88 30.50 2.12
CA LEU A 44 10.14 30.65 2.87
C LEU A 44 10.23 29.58 3.96
N VAL A 45 11.31 28.81 3.88
CA VAL A 45 11.77 27.85 4.89
C VAL A 45 12.16 28.59 6.15
N SER A 46 11.67 28.15 7.32
CA SER A 46 12.50 27.79 8.48
C SER A 46 11.64 27.29 9.64
N GLN A 47 11.91 26.05 10.03
CA GLN A 47 11.45 25.39 11.26
C GLN A 47 11.92 26.14 12.51
N THR A 48 11.09 26.15 13.55
CA THR A 48 11.47 25.75 14.92
C THR A 48 10.19 25.49 15.70
N GLY A 49 9.99 24.25 16.15
CA GLY A 49 8.70 23.74 16.61
C GLY A 49 8.33 24.00 18.09
N SER A 50 7.08 23.68 18.42
CA SER A 50 6.71 22.98 19.67
C SER A 50 5.22 22.59 19.67
N GLY A 51 4.98 21.27 19.62
CA GLY A 51 3.92 20.54 20.34
C GLY A 51 2.45 20.96 20.19
N ALA A 52 1.77 20.45 19.16
CA ALA A 52 0.43 19.83 19.26
C ALA A 52 0.08 19.20 17.91
N GLY A 53 -0.05 17.87 17.87
CA GLY A 53 -0.44 17.11 16.67
C GLY A 53 0.59 17.17 15.56
N ARG A 54 1.61 16.30 15.63
CA ARG A 54 2.38 15.96 14.42
C ARG A 54 1.40 15.39 13.41
N SER A 55 0.97 16.21 12.44
CA SER A 55 0.91 15.71 11.08
C SER A 55 2.28 15.09 10.87
N VAL A 56 2.34 13.77 10.71
CA VAL A 56 3.55 13.06 10.27
C VAL A 56 4.17 13.95 9.20
N ASP A 57 5.41 14.39 9.38
CA ASP A 57 6.16 15.10 8.34
C ASP A 57 6.34 14.09 7.20
N GLY A 58 5.27 13.91 6.43
CA GLY A 58 5.22 13.07 5.28
C GLY A 58 6.11 13.66 4.20
N PRO A 59 6.43 12.88 3.16
CA PRO A 59 7.26 13.35 2.07
C PRO A 59 6.70 14.64 1.47
N VAL A 60 7.58 15.42 0.83
CA VAL A 60 7.39 16.78 0.29
C VAL A 60 6.36 16.83 -0.89
N GLY A 61 5.31 16.01 -0.83
CA GLY A 61 4.47 15.70 -1.96
C GLY A 61 5.17 14.76 -2.96
N PRO A 62 4.43 14.27 -3.97
CA PRO A 62 5.00 13.42 -5.01
C PRO A 62 6.03 14.20 -5.84
N HIS A 63 7.10 13.50 -6.26
CA HIS A 63 8.14 14.09 -7.13
C HIS A 63 7.60 14.62 -8.47
N PHE A 64 6.49 14.04 -8.95
CA PHE A 64 5.82 14.43 -10.19
C PHE A 64 4.35 14.72 -9.92
N THR A 65 3.74 15.54 -10.79
CA THR A 65 2.29 15.76 -10.74
C THR A 65 1.55 14.45 -11.02
N PRO A 66 0.71 13.94 -10.10
CA PRO A 66 -0.01 12.69 -10.32
C PRO A 66 -1.01 12.82 -11.47
N THR A 67 -1.00 11.85 -12.39
CA THR A 67 -1.98 11.75 -13.48
C THR A 67 -3.20 10.91 -13.11
N ALA A 68 -3.05 10.01 -12.13
CA ALA A 68 -4.13 9.19 -11.59
C ALA A 68 -4.50 9.64 -10.17
N LYS A 69 -5.81 9.69 -9.88
CA LYS A 69 -6.33 10.04 -8.54
C LYS A 69 -6.61 8.81 -7.67
N ARG A 70 -6.91 7.67 -8.29
CA ARG A 70 -7.34 6.42 -7.63
C ARG A 70 -6.81 5.24 -8.40
N VAL A 71 -6.36 4.22 -7.67
CA VAL A 71 -5.88 2.95 -8.23
C VAL A 71 -6.68 1.83 -7.61
N ILE A 72 -7.21 0.94 -8.46
CA ILE A 72 -7.84 -0.31 -8.02
C ILE A 72 -6.85 -1.43 -8.33
N TYR A 73 -6.35 -2.09 -7.29
CA TYR A 73 -5.45 -3.23 -7.41
C TYR A 73 -6.19 -4.50 -7.02
N LEU A 74 -6.17 -5.49 -7.91
CA LEU A 74 -6.85 -6.77 -7.74
C LEU A 74 -5.80 -7.89 -7.81
N HIS A 75 -5.58 -8.57 -6.68
CA HIS A 75 -4.74 -9.76 -6.62
C HIS A 75 -5.62 -11.02 -6.53
N MET A 76 -5.62 -11.83 -7.58
CA MET A 76 -6.53 -12.99 -7.71
C MET A 76 -5.88 -14.27 -7.18
N VAL A 77 -5.86 -14.44 -5.85
CA VAL A 77 -5.39 -15.70 -5.22
C VAL A 77 -6.33 -16.85 -5.60
N GLY A 78 -5.78 -17.93 -6.15
CA GLY A 78 -6.60 -19.06 -6.64
C GLY A 78 -7.42 -18.72 -7.89
N GLY A 79 -7.11 -17.62 -8.58
CA GLY A 79 -7.71 -17.27 -9.86
C GLY A 79 -7.36 -18.28 -10.97
N PRO A 80 -8.05 -18.21 -12.12
CA PRO A 80 -7.77 -19.11 -13.23
C PRO A 80 -6.34 -18.91 -13.77
N SER A 81 -5.73 -19.99 -14.26
CA SER A 81 -4.35 -20.00 -14.76
C SER A 81 -4.14 -18.99 -15.89
N GLN A 82 -3.04 -18.25 -15.86
CA GLN A 82 -2.68 -17.31 -16.93
C GLN A 82 -2.55 -18.01 -18.30
N MET A 83 -2.13 -19.28 -18.31
CA MET A 83 -2.01 -20.09 -19.53
C MET A 83 -3.36 -20.47 -20.14
N ASP A 84 -4.44 -20.39 -19.35
CA ASP A 84 -5.81 -20.63 -19.82
C ASP A 84 -6.54 -19.36 -20.25
N LEU A 85 -6.05 -18.19 -19.83
CA LEU A 85 -6.72 -16.91 -20.02
C LEU A 85 -6.04 -16.01 -21.06
N PHE A 86 -4.73 -15.80 -20.95
CA PHE A 86 -4.02 -14.69 -21.61
C PHE A 86 -2.70 -15.10 -22.29
N ASP A 87 -2.11 -16.23 -21.90
CA ASP A 87 -0.80 -16.66 -22.39
C ASP A 87 -0.93 -17.78 -23.42
N TYR A 88 -1.22 -17.38 -24.67
CA TYR A 88 -1.36 -18.31 -25.78
C TYR A 88 -0.03 -18.97 -26.15
N LYS A 89 0.05 -20.29 -25.95
CA LYS A 89 1.22 -21.12 -26.30
C LYS A 89 0.85 -22.23 -27.30
N PRO A 90 0.76 -21.94 -28.61
CA PRO A 90 0.25 -22.89 -29.62
C PRO A 90 1.04 -24.21 -29.66
N THR A 91 2.37 -24.15 -29.56
CA THR A 91 3.26 -25.31 -29.63
C THR A 91 3.05 -26.30 -28.47
N MET A 92 2.44 -25.89 -27.35
CA MET A 92 2.24 -26.78 -26.19
C MET A 92 1.31 -27.97 -26.50
N LYS A 93 0.52 -27.90 -27.57
CA LYS A 93 -0.29 -29.03 -28.03
C LYS A 93 0.57 -30.23 -28.44
N ASP A 94 1.70 -29.97 -29.08
CA ASP A 94 2.64 -31.01 -29.53
C ASP A 94 3.38 -31.67 -28.35
N TRP A 95 3.27 -31.08 -27.15
CA TRP A 95 3.88 -31.55 -25.92
C TRP A 95 2.90 -32.26 -24.99
N TYR A 96 1.62 -32.37 -25.35
CA TYR A 96 0.63 -33.02 -24.51
C TYR A 96 1.03 -34.44 -24.13
N ASP A 97 0.91 -34.76 -22.84
CA ASP A 97 1.24 -36.06 -22.23
C ASP A 97 2.71 -36.50 -22.33
N LYS A 98 3.58 -35.66 -22.90
CA LYS A 98 5.03 -35.84 -22.79
C LYS A 98 5.49 -35.38 -21.41
N ASP A 99 6.45 -36.08 -20.84
CA ASP A 99 7.03 -35.68 -19.56
C ASP A 99 7.85 -34.39 -19.70
N LEU A 100 7.81 -33.56 -18.66
CA LEU A 100 8.56 -32.31 -18.57
C LEU A 100 10.06 -32.59 -18.80
N PRO A 101 10.68 -31.98 -19.84
CA PRO A 101 12.08 -32.25 -20.15
C PRO A 101 13.02 -31.86 -19.01
N GLU A 102 14.07 -32.67 -18.80
CA GLU A 102 15.08 -32.38 -17.78
C GLU A 102 15.79 -31.03 -18.01
N SER A 103 15.94 -30.62 -19.29
CA SER A 103 16.49 -29.32 -19.66
C SER A 103 15.68 -28.12 -19.15
N ILE A 104 14.38 -28.32 -18.90
CA ILE A 104 13.50 -27.33 -18.27
C ILE A 104 13.42 -27.56 -16.76
N ARG A 105 13.39 -28.83 -16.34
CA ARG A 105 13.27 -29.21 -14.93
C ARG A 105 14.43 -28.68 -14.10
N GLN A 106 15.66 -28.83 -14.58
CA GLN A 106 16.89 -28.30 -13.97
C GLN A 106 16.98 -28.45 -12.44
N GLY A 107 16.46 -29.56 -11.89
CA GLY A 107 16.40 -29.77 -10.43
C GLY A 107 15.55 -28.77 -9.63
N GLN A 108 14.66 -28.01 -10.26
CA GLN A 108 13.76 -27.03 -9.60
C GLN A 108 12.99 -27.66 -8.43
N ARG A 109 12.83 -26.92 -7.33
CA ARG A 109 12.11 -27.40 -6.15
C ARG A 109 10.64 -27.71 -6.47
N LEU A 110 10.16 -28.89 -6.07
CA LEU A 110 8.74 -29.24 -6.17
C LEU A 110 7.96 -28.80 -4.94
N THR A 111 6.67 -28.58 -5.15
CA THR A 111 5.72 -28.51 -4.06
C THR A 111 5.50 -29.91 -3.50
N THR A 112 5.12 -30.00 -2.23
CA THR A 112 4.72 -31.27 -1.60
C THR A 112 3.55 -31.96 -2.32
N MET A 113 2.74 -31.20 -3.06
CA MET A 113 1.61 -31.71 -3.83
C MET A 113 2.03 -32.50 -5.08
N THR A 114 3.25 -32.27 -5.58
CA THR A 114 3.74 -32.84 -6.84
C THR A 114 5.02 -33.66 -6.66
N SER A 115 5.71 -33.55 -5.53
CA SER A 115 6.98 -34.25 -5.26
C SER A 115 6.87 -35.77 -5.27
N GLY A 116 5.68 -36.34 -5.03
CA GLY A 116 5.44 -37.79 -5.09
C GLY A 116 4.99 -38.31 -6.45
N GLN A 117 4.88 -37.45 -7.48
CA GLN A 117 4.47 -37.89 -8.80
C GLN A 117 5.58 -38.69 -9.48
N ALA A 118 5.22 -39.83 -10.07
CA ALA A 118 6.15 -40.66 -10.83
C ALA A 118 6.54 -40.02 -12.18
N ARG A 119 5.67 -39.17 -12.73
CA ARG A 119 5.80 -38.50 -14.02
C ARG A 119 5.24 -37.09 -13.92
N PHE A 120 5.74 -36.20 -14.77
CA PHE A 120 5.30 -34.79 -14.87
C PHE A 120 4.79 -34.51 -16.28
N PRO A 121 3.63 -35.07 -16.68
CA PRO A 121 3.10 -34.89 -18.02
C PRO A 121 2.69 -33.43 -18.25
N ILE A 122 3.05 -32.89 -19.42
CA ILE A 122 2.68 -31.54 -19.82
C ILE A 122 1.21 -31.53 -20.26
N ALA A 123 0.44 -30.61 -19.68
CA ALA A 123 -0.95 -30.35 -20.03
C ALA A 123 -1.08 -28.93 -20.62
N PRO A 124 -1.31 -28.78 -21.94
CA PRO A 124 -1.60 -27.48 -22.54
C PRO A 124 -3.00 -27.00 -22.12
N SER A 125 -3.26 -25.71 -22.34
CA SER A 125 -4.61 -25.19 -22.19
C SER A 125 -5.58 -25.93 -23.13
N LYS A 126 -6.72 -26.38 -22.59
CA LYS A 126 -7.82 -26.97 -23.35
C LYS A 126 -8.72 -25.93 -24.01
N PHE A 127 -8.55 -24.65 -23.66
CA PHE A 127 -9.42 -23.60 -24.13
C PHE A 127 -8.94 -23.00 -25.45
N LYS A 128 -9.87 -22.33 -26.15
CA LYS A 128 -9.59 -21.69 -27.43
C LYS A 128 -9.15 -20.24 -27.21
N PHE A 129 -8.13 -19.84 -27.94
CA PHE A 129 -7.63 -18.48 -27.98
C PHE A 129 -7.97 -17.85 -29.33
N ALA A 130 -8.21 -16.53 -29.32
CA ALA A 130 -8.39 -15.72 -30.51
C ALA A 130 -7.71 -14.35 -30.30
N PRO A 131 -7.25 -13.69 -31.37
CA PRO A 131 -6.84 -12.29 -31.27
C PRO A 131 -8.03 -11.43 -30.89
N ALA A 132 -7.81 -10.45 -30.02
CA ALA A 132 -8.79 -9.50 -29.53
C ALA A 132 -8.27 -8.05 -29.67
N GLY A 133 -9.18 -7.13 -29.98
CA GLY A 133 -8.85 -5.72 -30.23
C GLY A 133 -8.05 -5.51 -31.51
N GLU A 134 -7.72 -4.25 -31.77
CA GLU A 134 -6.84 -3.82 -32.86
C GLU A 134 -5.37 -4.18 -32.59
N CYS A 135 -4.98 -4.25 -31.31
CA CYS A 135 -3.67 -4.69 -30.87
C CYS A 135 -3.40 -6.19 -31.13
N GLY A 136 -4.43 -6.96 -31.49
CA GLY A 136 -4.32 -8.38 -31.82
C GLY A 136 -3.91 -9.24 -30.62
N MET A 137 -4.22 -8.82 -29.39
CA MET A 137 -3.87 -9.55 -28.19
C MET A 137 -4.54 -10.92 -28.18
N TRP A 138 -3.74 -11.99 -28.13
CA TRP A 138 -4.27 -13.34 -27.97
C TRP A 138 -4.78 -13.56 -26.55
N MET A 139 -6.08 -13.85 -26.42
CA MET A 139 -6.70 -14.23 -25.15
C MET A 139 -7.88 -15.17 -25.37
N ASN A 140 -8.37 -15.75 -24.28
CA ASN A 140 -9.53 -16.62 -24.30
C ASN A 140 -10.83 -15.79 -24.25
N SER A 141 -11.29 -15.36 -25.43
CA SER A 141 -12.51 -14.55 -25.58
C SER A 141 -13.79 -15.29 -25.17
N GLY A 142 -13.78 -16.63 -25.17
CA GLY A 142 -14.91 -17.43 -24.70
C GLY A 142 -15.09 -17.38 -23.18
N LEU A 143 -13.99 -17.41 -22.42
CA LEU A 143 -14.03 -17.27 -20.96
C LEU A 143 -14.11 -15.81 -20.49
N LEU A 144 -13.57 -14.89 -21.28
CA LEU A 144 -13.45 -13.47 -20.92
C LEU A 144 -14.11 -12.54 -21.96
N PRO A 145 -15.40 -12.76 -22.32
CA PRO A 145 -16.03 -12.08 -23.46
C PRO A 145 -16.15 -10.57 -23.27
N GLN A 146 -16.30 -10.10 -22.03
CA GLN A 146 -16.38 -8.65 -21.76
C GLN A 146 -15.01 -8.00 -21.71
N LEU A 147 -14.01 -8.69 -21.18
CA LEU A 147 -12.65 -8.17 -21.11
C LEU A 147 -12.00 -8.11 -22.49
N ALA A 148 -12.29 -9.08 -23.37
CA ALA A 148 -11.79 -9.09 -24.75
C ALA A 148 -12.23 -7.88 -25.57
N LYS A 149 -13.42 -7.31 -25.29
CA LYS A 149 -13.88 -6.05 -25.92
C LYS A 149 -13.06 -4.82 -25.51
N LYS A 150 -12.23 -4.96 -24.49
CA LYS A 150 -11.40 -3.91 -23.89
C LYS A 150 -9.92 -4.19 -24.07
N ALA A 151 -9.55 -5.10 -24.98
CA ALA A 151 -8.17 -5.49 -25.22
C ALA A 151 -7.24 -4.30 -25.47
N ASP A 152 -7.67 -3.31 -26.26
CA ASP A 152 -6.89 -2.12 -26.60
C ASP A 152 -6.78 -1.09 -25.46
N GLU A 153 -7.61 -1.22 -24.42
CA GLU A 153 -7.58 -0.38 -23.21
C GLU A 153 -6.71 -0.99 -22.10
N ILE A 154 -6.16 -2.19 -22.33
CA ILE A 154 -5.39 -2.94 -21.34
C ILE A 154 -3.91 -2.91 -21.69
N CYS A 155 -3.10 -2.38 -20.77
CA CYS A 155 -1.66 -2.61 -20.82
C CYS A 155 -1.34 -3.97 -20.22
N TRP A 156 -0.68 -4.83 -21.00
CA TRP A 156 -0.33 -6.18 -20.58
C TRP A 156 1.16 -6.31 -20.26
N MET A 157 1.47 -6.73 -19.04
CA MET A 157 2.85 -6.93 -18.57
C MET A 157 3.19 -8.43 -18.48
N ARG A 158 4.07 -8.91 -19.37
CA ARG A 158 4.56 -10.31 -19.38
C ARG A 158 5.95 -10.48 -18.77
N SER A 159 6.55 -9.40 -18.28
CA SER A 159 7.90 -9.37 -17.73
C SER A 159 7.98 -9.72 -16.25
N LEU A 160 6.87 -10.14 -15.63
CA LEU A 160 6.87 -10.54 -14.22
C LEU A 160 7.50 -11.93 -14.07
N HIS A 161 8.42 -12.06 -13.12
CA HIS A 161 9.13 -13.29 -12.81
C HIS A 161 9.15 -13.52 -11.31
N THR A 162 9.03 -14.78 -10.88
CA THR A 162 9.11 -15.17 -9.48
C THR A 162 9.68 -16.58 -9.33
N GLU A 163 10.46 -16.79 -8.28
CA GLU A 163 10.97 -18.10 -7.87
C GLU A 163 10.09 -18.75 -6.80
N ALA A 164 8.99 -18.08 -6.41
CA ALA A 164 8.07 -18.58 -5.39
C ALA A 164 7.27 -19.76 -5.94
N ILE A 165 7.51 -20.95 -5.38
CA ILE A 165 6.82 -22.18 -5.81
C ILE A 165 5.44 -22.39 -5.16
N ASN A 166 5.10 -21.61 -4.12
CA ASN A 166 3.88 -21.77 -3.32
C ASN A 166 3.13 -20.44 -3.21
N HIS A 167 1.82 -20.51 -2.90
CA HIS A 167 0.95 -19.34 -2.81
C HIS A 167 1.44 -18.31 -1.77
N GLU A 168 1.66 -18.70 -0.51
CA GLU A 168 2.05 -17.75 0.56
C GLU A 168 3.31 -16.94 0.22
N PRO A 169 4.45 -17.57 -0.16
CA PRO A 169 5.63 -16.81 -0.57
C PRO A 169 5.41 -15.93 -1.81
N ALA A 170 4.58 -16.37 -2.76
CA ALA A 170 4.26 -15.58 -3.96
C ALA A 170 3.43 -14.33 -3.61
N ILE A 171 2.42 -14.48 -2.73
CA ILE A 171 1.61 -13.37 -2.25
C ILE A 171 2.47 -12.38 -1.46
N ALA A 172 3.35 -12.87 -0.58
CA ALA A 172 4.30 -12.03 0.15
C ALA A 172 5.21 -11.25 -0.82
N ALA A 173 5.72 -11.91 -1.87
CA ALA A 173 6.56 -11.27 -2.87
C ALA A 173 5.80 -10.16 -3.62
N MET A 174 4.55 -10.42 -4.02
CA MET A 174 3.71 -9.43 -4.68
C MET A 174 3.37 -8.23 -3.79
N GLN A 175 3.10 -8.47 -2.51
CA GLN A 175 2.68 -7.41 -1.58
C GLN A 175 3.86 -6.62 -1.00
N THR A 176 5.02 -7.24 -0.82
CA THR A 176 6.16 -6.66 -0.07
C THR A 176 7.47 -6.62 -0.84
N GLY A 177 7.49 -7.14 -2.07
CA GLY A 177 8.71 -7.28 -2.87
C GLY A 177 9.68 -8.36 -2.36
N ASN A 178 9.24 -9.26 -1.48
CA ASN A 178 10.05 -10.37 -0.97
C ASN A 178 9.20 -11.58 -0.57
N GLN A 179 9.71 -12.78 -0.84
CA GLN A 179 9.08 -14.04 -0.44
C GLN A 179 9.13 -14.28 1.08
N ILE A 180 10.11 -13.66 1.77
CA ILE A 180 10.24 -13.72 3.22
C ILE A 180 9.46 -12.55 3.83
N THR A 181 8.53 -12.88 4.73
CA THR A 181 7.71 -11.89 5.44
C THR A 181 8.55 -10.97 6.34
N GLY A 182 8.05 -9.76 6.61
CA GLY A 182 8.70 -8.79 7.51
C GLY A 182 9.06 -7.47 6.82
N ARG A 183 8.89 -7.38 5.50
CA ARG A 183 9.00 -6.13 4.74
C ARG A 183 7.68 -5.36 4.74
N PRO A 184 7.72 -4.02 4.59
CA PRO A 184 6.52 -3.22 4.46
C PRO A 184 5.74 -3.61 3.21
N CYS A 185 4.42 -3.72 3.32
CA CYS A 185 3.57 -3.97 2.16
C CYS A 185 3.39 -2.71 1.29
N LEU A 186 2.79 -2.89 0.11
CA LEU A 186 2.45 -1.81 -0.82
C LEU A 186 1.66 -0.67 -0.13
N GLY A 187 0.68 -1.01 0.72
CA GLY A 187 -0.08 -0.02 1.49
C GLY A 187 0.77 0.77 2.49
N SER A 188 1.69 0.10 3.17
CA SER A 188 2.62 0.72 4.11
C SER A 188 3.59 1.66 3.40
N TRP A 189 4.09 1.28 2.22
CA TRP A 189 4.91 2.17 1.38
C TRP A 189 4.12 3.36 0.86
N ALA A 190 2.87 3.17 0.47
CA ALA A 190 2.00 4.28 0.06
C ALA A 190 1.75 5.24 1.24
N SER A 191 1.46 4.71 2.43
CA SER A 191 1.29 5.50 3.66
C SER A 191 2.55 6.29 4.01
N TYR A 192 3.73 5.66 3.96
CA TYR A 192 5.00 6.32 4.23
C TYR A 192 5.37 7.34 3.15
N GLY A 193 5.17 7.00 1.88
CA GLY A 193 5.58 7.79 0.71
C GLY A 193 4.65 8.96 0.36
N LEU A 194 3.36 8.83 0.65
CA LEU A 194 2.34 9.82 0.27
C LEU A 194 1.66 10.47 1.48
N GLY A 195 1.87 9.92 2.69
CA GLY A 195 1.18 10.35 3.89
C GLY A 195 -0.28 9.90 3.92
N THR A 196 -1.08 10.58 4.74
CA THR A 196 -2.52 10.35 4.89
C THR A 196 -3.30 11.60 4.50
N MET A 197 -4.44 11.41 3.85
CA MET A 197 -5.42 12.50 3.60
C MET A 197 -6.30 12.79 4.82
N ASN A 198 -6.12 12.04 5.91
CA ASN A 198 -6.98 12.08 7.06
C ASN A 198 -6.17 12.06 8.37
N ALA A 199 -6.55 12.93 9.31
CA ALA A 199 -5.90 13.04 10.61
C ALA A 199 -6.45 12.06 11.65
N ASP A 200 -7.69 11.59 11.48
CA ASP A 200 -8.44 10.93 12.55
C ASP A 200 -8.60 9.40 12.37
N LEU A 201 -8.19 8.85 11.23
CA LEU A 201 -8.26 7.41 10.91
C LEU A 201 -6.92 6.91 10.37
N PRO A 202 -6.67 5.59 10.42
CA PRO A 202 -5.49 4.99 9.82
C PRO A 202 -5.34 5.35 8.35
N ALA A 203 -4.09 5.44 7.88
CA ALA A 203 -3.78 5.76 6.48
C ALA A 203 -4.40 4.78 5.48
N PHE A 204 -4.54 3.50 5.86
CA PHE A 204 -5.35 2.54 5.13
C PHE A 204 -5.92 1.45 6.05
N VAL A 205 -7.05 0.89 5.61
CA VAL A 205 -7.77 -0.16 6.33
C VAL A 205 -7.78 -1.45 5.52
N VAL A 206 -7.88 -2.58 6.21
CA VAL A 206 -7.98 -3.90 5.61
C VAL A 206 -9.35 -4.48 5.91
N LEU A 207 -10.08 -4.82 4.86
CA LEU A 207 -11.38 -5.45 4.95
C LEU A 207 -11.23 -6.92 4.61
N VAL A 208 -11.49 -7.79 5.58
CA VAL A 208 -11.48 -9.24 5.36
C VAL A 208 -12.92 -9.69 5.13
N ALA A 209 -13.22 -10.09 3.89
CA ALA A 209 -14.52 -10.62 3.55
C ALA A 209 -14.75 -11.98 4.21
N ILE A 210 -15.99 -12.24 4.66
CA ILE A 210 -16.40 -13.60 5.07
C ILE A 210 -16.88 -14.32 3.80
N PRO A 211 -16.20 -15.39 3.36
CA PRO A 211 -16.62 -16.09 2.16
C PRO A 211 -17.89 -16.90 2.43
N SER A 212 -18.78 -16.95 1.44
CA SER A 212 -19.99 -17.77 1.47
C SER A 212 -19.70 -19.27 1.28
N ASN A 213 -18.56 -19.60 0.66
CA ASN A 213 -18.04 -20.97 0.54
C ASN A 213 -16.68 -21.07 1.25
N ARG A 214 -16.50 -22.08 2.10
CA ARG A 214 -15.28 -22.31 2.90
C ARG A 214 -14.48 -23.56 2.53
N GLU A 215 -14.89 -24.32 1.50
CA GLU A 215 -14.23 -25.59 1.14
C GLU A 215 -12.76 -25.42 0.69
N GLN A 216 -12.39 -24.25 0.18
CA GLN A 216 -11.03 -23.94 -0.31
C GLN A 216 -10.50 -22.62 0.25
N GLU A 217 -10.95 -22.24 1.44
CA GLU A 217 -10.55 -20.99 2.08
C GLU A 217 -9.03 -20.96 2.31
N GLN A 218 -8.36 -20.00 1.69
CA GLN A 218 -6.94 -19.75 1.91
C GLN A 218 -6.78 -18.85 3.13
N ALA A 219 -5.86 -19.21 4.02
CA ALA A 219 -5.60 -18.41 5.21
C ALA A 219 -5.03 -17.04 4.80
N ILE A 220 -5.69 -15.97 5.24
CA ILE A 220 -5.20 -14.60 5.04
C ILE A 220 -4.49 -14.15 6.32
N SER A 221 -3.21 -13.83 6.21
CA SER A 221 -2.38 -13.40 7.36
C SER A 221 -2.18 -11.88 7.39
N SER A 222 -2.18 -11.30 8.60
CA SER A 222 -1.84 -9.89 8.79
C SER A 222 -0.43 -9.50 8.37
N ARG A 223 0.44 -10.49 8.18
CA ARG A 223 1.77 -10.31 7.59
C ARG A 223 1.72 -9.66 6.20
N LEU A 224 0.61 -9.81 5.47
CA LEU A 224 0.43 -9.25 4.13
C LEU A 224 0.20 -7.74 4.11
N TRP A 225 -0.19 -7.14 5.24
CA TRP A 225 -0.41 -5.70 5.37
C TRP A 225 0.39 -5.05 6.51
N SER A 226 1.53 -5.65 6.84
CA SER A 226 2.42 -5.17 7.88
C SER A 226 3.19 -3.92 7.47
N ALA A 227 3.51 -3.06 8.44
CA ALA A 227 4.49 -1.98 8.28
C ALA A 227 5.94 -2.50 8.14
N GLY A 228 6.19 -3.77 8.47
CA GLY A 228 7.54 -4.32 8.49
C GLY A 228 8.43 -3.56 9.46
N TYR A 229 9.53 -3.00 8.95
CA TYR A 229 10.46 -2.16 9.71
C TYR A 229 10.10 -0.66 9.69
N LEU A 230 9.02 -0.25 9.02
CA LEU A 230 8.50 1.12 9.15
C LEU A 230 7.79 1.30 10.50
N SER A 231 7.55 2.56 10.88
CA SER A 231 6.74 2.91 12.03
C SER A 231 5.37 2.24 11.97
N GLY A 232 4.85 1.81 13.13
CA GLY A 232 3.56 1.13 13.25
C GLY A 232 2.37 1.96 12.76
N GLU A 233 2.52 3.28 12.65
CA GLU A 233 1.51 4.18 12.07
C GLU A 233 1.22 3.88 10.58
N HIS A 234 2.15 3.22 9.89
CA HIS A 234 1.99 2.81 8.50
C HIS A 234 1.43 1.39 8.36
N ALA A 235 1.10 0.70 9.46
CA ALA A 235 0.53 -0.64 9.39
C ALA A 235 -0.94 -0.59 8.94
N GLY A 236 -1.37 -1.60 8.17
CA GLY A 236 -2.77 -1.74 7.81
C GLY A 236 -3.62 -2.10 9.02
N VAL A 237 -4.73 -1.38 9.20
CA VAL A 237 -5.66 -1.66 10.31
C VAL A 237 -6.81 -2.51 9.80
N SER A 238 -6.86 -3.76 10.27
CA SER A 238 -7.94 -4.69 9.91
C SER A 238 -9.25 -4.31 10.59
N PHE A 239 -10.31 -4.18 9.80
CA PHE A 239 -11.66 -3.92 10.29
C PHE A 239 -12.45 -5.21 10.25
N ARG A 240 -13.09 -5.53 11.38
CA ARG A 240 -13.93 -6.70 11.51
C ARG A 240 -15.27 -6.47 10.80
N SER A 241 -15.79 -7.52 10.19
CA SER A 241 -17.09 -7.51 9.50
C SER A 241 -18.28 -7.58 10.47
N SER A 242 -18.06 -7.83 11.76
CA SER A 242 -19.10 -7.88 12.80
C SER A 242 -18.55 -7.49 14.18
N GLY A 243 -19.45 -6.99 15.05
CA GLY A 243 -19.09 -6.47 16.37
C GLY A 243 -18.31 -5.16 16.28
N ASP A 244 -17.31 -4.99 17.15
CA ASP A 244 -16.43 -3.82 17.13
C ASP A 244 -15.50 -3.87 15.91
N PRO A 245 -15.51 -2.85 15.02
CA PRO A 245 -14.66 -2.83 13.83
C PRO A 245 -13.17 -2.91 14.17
N ILE A 246 -12.76 -2.24 15.25
CA ILE A 246 -11.42 -2.30 15.82
C ILE A 246 -11.55 -2.85 17.24
N LEU A 247 -10.72 -3.83 17.58
CA LEU A 247 -10.72 -4.42 18.92
C LEU A 247 -10.43 -3.35 19.99
N TYR A 248 -11.21 -3.38 21.06
CA TYR A 248 -11.06 -2.49 22.23
C TYR A 248 -11.24 -1.00 21.93
N ILE A 249 -11.95 -0.65 20.84
CA ILE A 249 -12.30 0.74 20.55
C ILE A 249 -13.30 1.28 21.58
N ASN A 250 -14.26 0.46 21.99
CA ASN A 250 -15.24 0.81 23.00
C ASN A 250 -14.69 0.66 24.41
N ASN A 251 -15.23 1.42 25.36
CA ASN A 251 -14.90 1.20 26.76
C ASN A 251 -15.54 -0.12 27.22
N PRO A 252 -14.83 -0.94 28.00
CA PRO A 252 -15.43 -2.12 28.59
C PRO A 252 -16.60 -1.72 29.52
N PRO A 253 -17.60 -2.60 29.71
CA PRO A 253 -18.72 -2.32 30.59
C PRO A 253 -18.25 -1.86 31.98
N GLY A 254 -18.82 -0.75 32.47
CA GLY A 254 -18.47 -0.17 33.77
C GLY A 254 -17.28 0.80 33.77
N VAL A 255 -16.62 1.05 32.62
CA VAL A 255 -15.53 2.04 32.52
C VAL A 255 -16.01 3.33 31.81
N PRO A 256 -16.19 4.45 32.53
CA PRO A 256 -16.57 5.73 31.92
C PRO A 256 -15.46 6.32 31.05
N SER A 257 -15.84 7.00 29.96
CA SER A 257 -14.90 7.64 29.03
C SER A 257 -13.94 8.64 29.68
N ALA A 258 -14.35 9.26 30.80
CA ALA A 258 -13.52 10.19 31.56
C ALA A 258 -12.25 9.53 32.15
N ILE A 259 -12.30 8.23 32.48
CA ILE A 259 -11.15 7.51 33.02
C ILE A 259 -10.12 7.25 31.91
N ARG A 260 -10.58 6.80 30.74
CA ARG A 260 -9.71 6.47 29.59
C ARG A 260 -9.04 7.68 28.95
N LYS A 261 -9.68 8.87 28.95
CA LYS A 261 -9.07 10.11 28.44
C LYS A 261 -7.90 10.62 29.27
N ARG A 262 -7.74 10.13 30.51
CA ARG A 262 -6.76 10.63 31.48
C ARG A 262 -5.47 9.80 31.50
N THR A 263 -5.44 8.70 30.77
CA THR A 263 -4.32 7.77 30.56
C THR A 263 -3.90 7.80 29.11
#